data_AF-A0A3B8J391-F1
#
_entry.id   AF-A0A3B8J391-F1
#
_cell.length_a   1.000
_cell.length_b   1.000
_cell.length_c   1.000
_cell.angle_alpha   90.00
_cell.angle_beta   90.00
_cell.angle_gamma   90.00
#
_symmetry.space_group_name_H-M   'P 1'
#
loop_
_entity.id
_entity.type
_entity.pdbx_description
1 polymer ?
#
loop_
_entity_poly.entity_id
_entity_poly.type
_entity_poly.pdbx_seq_one_letter_code
_entity_poly.pdbx_strand_id
1 'polypeptide(L)'
;MMKAELMAHLREHPEYFEEAVQLGLSLTDPFNWRAVWALREAYGKGNVRLLPYLDEIIDTLPKTKDGHQREWLKTVMPYPLNDEQEGKVFDICLTLWEQPGKAPAIRHSAFIFLARVIKKYPELWNELEPITDDEYLESLTPGVRHSVEKLLAKLKE
;
A
#
# COMPACT_ATOMS: atom_id res chain seq x y z
N MET A 1 -10.30 -24.85 -3.53
CA MET A 1 -9.71 -24.36 -2.29
C MET A 1 -10.44 -23.11 -1.84
N MET A 2 -11.20 -23.21 -0.76
CA MET A 2 -11.87 -22.06 -0.14
C MET A 2 -10.81 -21.15 0.48
N LYS A 3 -11.03 -19.82 0.49
CA LYS A 3 -10.05 -18.83 1.01
C LYS A 3 -9.47 -19.21 2.38
N ALA A 4 -10.32 -19.76 3.26
CA ALA A 4 -9.93 -20.21 4.59
C ALA A 4 -8.93 -21.38 4.58
N GLU A 5 -9.09 -22.32 3.64
CA GLU A 5 -8.21 -23.49 3.50
C GLU A 5 -6.80 -23.07 3.09
N LEU A 6 -6.67 -22.10 2.18
CA LEU A 6 -5.35 -21.58 1.78
C LEU A 6 -4.63 -20.91 2.95
N MET A 7 -5.35 -20.14 3.77
CA MET A 7 -4.75 -19.48 4.96
C MET A 7 -4.37 -20.50 6.02
N ALA A 8 -5.20 -21.52 6.25
CA ALA A 8 -4.89 -22.61 7.16
C ALA A 8 -3.63 -23.36 6.70
N HIS A 9 -3.57 -23.72 5.42
CA HIS A 9 -2.43 -24.41 4.84
C HIS A 9 -1.13 -23.60 4.97
N LEU A 10 -1.13 -22.30 4.66
CA LEU A 10 0.06 -21.46 4.84
C LEU A 10 0.50 -21.36 6.30
N ARG A 11 -0.42 -21.38 7.26
CA ARG A 11 -0.08 -21.36 8.70
C ARG A 11 0.48 -22.69 9.19
N GLU A 12 -0.06 -23.79 8.67
CA GLU A 12 0.39 -25.16 8.97
C GLU A 12 1.74 -25.48 8.31
N HIS A 13 2.07 -24.79 7.22
CA HIS A 13 3.30 -24.96 6.44
C HIS A 13 4.13 -23.67 6.36
N PRO A 14 4.73 -23.20 7.46
CA PRO A 14 5.51 -21.96 7.52
C PRO A 14 6.78 -21.98 6.65
N GLU A 15 7.19 -23.16 6.15
CA GLU A 15 8.24 -23.36 5.14
C GLU A 15 7.91 -22.69 3.79
N TYR A 16 6.63 -22.56 3.44
CA TYR A 16 6.20 -21.90 2.20
C TYR A 16 6.20 -20.38 2.29
N PHE A 17 6.55 -19.80 3.45
CA PHE A 17 6.54 -18.35 3.63
C PHE A 17 7.45 -17.65 2.61
N GLU A 18 8.69 -18.10 2.49
CA GLU A 18 9.66 -17.47 1.58
C GLU A 18 9.24 -17.62 0.12
N GLU A 19 8.76 -18.81 -0.27
CA GLU A 19 8.21 -19.04 -1.61
C GLU A 19 7.02 -18.11 -1.90
N ALA A 20 6.12 -17.92 -0.94
CA ALA A 20 5.01 -16.99 -1.08
C ALA A 20 5.47 -15.52 -1.19
N VAL A 21 6.55 -15.14 -0.51
CA VAL A 21 7.16 -13.81 -0.66
C VAL A 21 7.73 -13.64 -2.06
N GLN A 22 8.51 -14.60 -2.55
CA GLN A 22 9.08 -14.58 -3.89
C GLN A 22 8.00 -14.56 -4.99
N LEU A 23 6.91 -15.32 -4.80
CA LEU A 23 5.75 -15.28 -5.67
C LEU A 23 5.08 -13.90 -5.67
N GLY A 24 4.98 -13.25 -4.51
CA GLY A 24 4.49 -11.89 -4.39
C GLY A 24 5.41 -10.87 -5.08
N LEU A 25 6.73 -11.06 -5.04
CA LEU A 25 7.70 -10.15 -5.66
C LEU A 25 7.76 -10.31 -7.19
N SER A 26 7.26 -11.43 -7.72
CA SER A 26 7.21 -11.70 -9.16
C SER A 26 6.37 -10.66 -9.91
N LEU A 27 6.95 -10.06 -10.95
CA LEU A 27 6.26 -9.14 -11.86
C LEU A 27 5.46 -9.85 -12.96
N THR A 28 5.77 -11.12 -13.22
CA THR A 28 5.21 -11.88 -14.34
C THR A 28 4.14 -12.89 -13.92
N ASP A 29 4.13 -13.29 -12.64
CA ASP A 29 3.19 -14.31 -12.17
C ASP A 29 1.75 -13.75 -12.03
N PRO A 30 0.72 -14.43 -12.58
CA PRO A 30 -0.67 -13.96 -12.50
C PRO A 30 -1.29 -14.05 -11.10
N PHE A 31 -0.65 -14.77 -10.17
CA PHE A 31 -1.08 -14.98 -8.79
C PHE A 31 -0.28 -14.16 -7.77
N ASN A 32 0.69 -13.34 -8.19
CA ASN A 32 1.52 -12.51 -7.32
C ASN A 32 0.72 -11.73 -6.26
N TRP A 33 -0.29 -10.98 -6.68
CA TRP A 33 -1.13 -10.19 -5.77
C TRP A 33 -1.92 -11.05 -4.78
N ARG A 34 -2.26 -12.30 -5.16
CA ARG A 34 -2.91 -13.25 -4.25
C ARG A 34 -1.93 -13.80 -3.23
N ALA A 35 -0.66 -13.96 -3.59
CA ALA A 35 0.39 -14.35 -2.66
C ALA A 35 0.59 -13.27 -1.60
N VAL A 36 0.67 -11.99 -1.99
CA VAL A 36 0.74 -10.86 -1.06
C VAL A 36 -0.47 -10.80 -0.12
N TRP A 37 -1.67 -10.94 -0.68
CA TRP A 37 -2.90 -11.01 0.09
C TRP A 37 -2.86 -12.18 1.09
N ALA A 38 -2.49 -13.38 0.63
CA ALA A 38 -2.43 -14.58 1.44
C ALA A 38 -1.42 -14.48 2.58
N LEU A 39 -0.23 -13.91 2.32
CA LEU A 39 0.76 -13.62 3.35
C LEU A 39 0.16 -12.74 4.45
N ARG A 40 -0.48 -11.63 4.10
CA ARG A 40 -1.05 -10.72 5.10
C ARG A 40 -2.20 -11.35 5.89
N GLU A 41 -3.09 -12.10 5.23
CA GLU A 41 -4.23 -12.73 5.92
C GLU A 41 -3.81 -13.93 6.78
N ALA A 42 -2.82 -14.72 6.32
CA ALA A 42 -2.31 -15.87 7.07
C ALA A 42 -1.51 -15.41 8.30
N TYR A 43 -0.64 -14.42 8.15
CA TYR A 43 0.38 -14.08 9.15
C TYR A 43 0.12 -12.79 9.92
N GLY A 44 -0.93 -12.05 9.56
CA GLY A 44 -1.31 -10.79 10.17
C GLY A 44 -0.54 -9.59 9.61
N LYS A 45 -1.01 -8.40 9.99
CA LYS A 45 -0.36 -7.12 9.65
C LYS A 45 0.94 -6.97 10.44
N GLY A 46 2.02 -6.51 9.79
CA GLY A 46 3.29 -6.24 10.46
C GLY A 46 4.07 -7.50 10.88
N ASN A 47 3.87 -8.63 10.19
CA ASN A 47 4.64 -9.83 10.47
C ASN A 47 6.15 -9.61 10.28
N VAL A 48 6.92 -9.74 11.35
CA VAL A 48 8.37 -9.47 11.37
C VAL A 48 9.18 -10.26 10.34
N ARG A 49 8.68 -11.40 9.83
CA ARG A 49 9.35 -12.17 8.79
C ARG A 49 9.41 -11.45 7.44
N LEU A 50 8.62 -10.40 7.21
CA LEU A 50 8.72 -9.56 6.00
C LEU A 50 9.78 -8.45 6.12
N LEU A 51 10.30 -8.16 7.32
CA LEU A 51 11.32 -7.11 7.52
C LEU A 51 12.53 -7.24 6.57
N PRO A 52 13.11 -8.44 6.36
CA PRO A 52 14.26 -8.59 5.46
C PRO A 52 13.95 -8.29 3.98
N TYR A 53 12.67 -8.29 3.61
CA TYR A 53 12.22 -8.09 2.23
C TYR A 53 11.64 -6.68 1.99
N LEU A 54 11.62 -5.81 3.01
CA LEU A 54 10.91 -4.52 2.91
C LEU A 54 11.43 -3.63 1.80
N ASP A 55 12.75 -3.52 1.63
CA ASP A 55 13.33 -2.70 0.56
C ASP A 55 12.92 -3.22 -0.82
N GLU A 56 13.00 -4.54 -1.02
CA GLU A 56 12.60 -5.18 -2.28
C GLU A 56 11.09 -5.02 -2.56
N ILE A 57 10.26 -5.13 -1.52
CA ILE A 57 8.81 -4.88 -1.60
C ILE A 57 8.54 -3.43 -2.01
N ILE A 58 9.21 -2.46 -1.40
CA ILE A 58 9.07 -1.03 -1.70
C ILE A 58 9.49 -0.77 -3.15
N ASP A 59 10.63 -1.31 -3.58
CA ASP A 59 11.13 -1.17 -4.96
C ASP A 59 10.25 -1.87 -6.00
N THR A 60 9.39 -2.79 -5.57
CA THR A 60 8.43 -3.50 -6.42
C THR A 60 7.14 -2.71 -6.64
N LEU A 61 6.72 -1.87 -5.68
CA LEU A 61 5.48 -1.09 -5.76
C LEU A 61 5.25 -0.41 -7.13
N PRO A 62 6.16 0.43 -7.66
CA PRO A 62 5.91 1.16 -8.91
C PRO A 62 5.88 0.26 -10.15
N LYS A 63 6.35 -0.99 -10.05
CA LYS A 63 6.46 -1.94 -11.16
C LYS A 63 5.22 -2.83 -11.31
N THR A 64 4.24 -2.70 -10.42
CA THR A 64 3.09 -3.61 -10.34
C THR A 64 1.77 -2.94 -10.72
N LYS A 65 0.78 -3.76 -11.10
CA LYS A 65 -0.58 -3.29 -11.42
C LYS A 65 -1.34 -2.91 -10.15
N ASP A 66 -2.34 -2.04 -10.28
CA ASP A 66 -3.08 -1.43 -9.16
C ASP A 66 -3.51 -2.40 -8.05
N GLY A 67 -4.04 -3.58 -8.39
CA GLY A 67 -4.43 -4.58 -7.41
C GLY A 67 -3.26 -5.14 -6.60
N HIS A 68 -2.16 -5.45 -7.29
CA HIS A 68 -0.93 -5.95 -6.68
C HIS A 68 -0.25 -4.85 -5.84
N GLN A 69 -0.10 -3.66 -6.43
CA GLN A 69 0.46 -2.48 -5.80
C GLN A 69 -0.27 -2.14 -4.49
N ARG A 70 -1.60 -2.24 -4.48
CA ARG A 70 -2.43 -1.99 -3.28
C ARG A 70 -2.17 -3.01 -2.18
N GLU A 71 -2.04 -4.28 -2.51
CA GLU A 71 -1.80 -5.31 -1.50
C GLU A 71 -0.39 -5.18 -0.90
N TRP A 72 0.61 -4.80 -1.70
CA TRP A 72 1.94 -4.47 -1.17
C TRP A 72 1.91 -3.22 -0.30
N LEU A 73 1.27 -2.13 -0.73
CA LEU A 73 1.21 -0.89 0.04
C LEU A 73 0.58 -1.12 1.42
N LYS A 74 -0.56 -1.84 1.49
CA LYS A 74 -1.18 -2.24 2.75
C LYS A 74 -0.29 -3.11 3.63
N THR A 75 0.59 -3.89 3.00
CA THR A 75 1.53 -4.77 3.69
C THR A 75 2.69 -3.96 4.27
N VAL A 76 3.17 -2.93 3.57
CA VAL A 76 4.24 -2.02 4.04
C VAL A 76 3.77 -1.09 5.16
N MET A 77 2.56 -0.56 5.07
CA MET A 77 2.01 0.45 6.01
C MET A 77 2.20 0.16 7.52
N PRO A 78 2.03 -1.08 8.03
CA PRO A 78 2.15 -1.36 9.46
C PRO A 78 3.58 -1.34 10.01
N TYR A 79 4.62 -1.35 9.15
CA TYR A 79 6.01 -1.42 9.60
C TYR A 79 6.56 -0.05 10.02
N PRO A 80 7.48 -0.02 11.00
CA PRO A 80 8.31 1.15 11.24
C PRO A 80 9.32 1.27 10.08
N LEU A 81 9.10 2.26 9.21
CA LEU A 81 10.01 2.57 8.12
C LEU A 81 11.12 3.49 8.64
N ASN A 82 12.36 3.28 8.19
CA ASN A 82 13.41 4.27 8.37
C ASN A 82 13.18 5.48 7.43
N ASP A 83 13.94 6.56 7.62
CA ASP A 83 13.72 7.81 6.86
C ASP A 83 13.85 7.61 5.34
N GLU A 84 14.78 6.76 4.89
CA GLU A 84 14.96 6.46 3.46
C GLU A 84 13.76 5.68 2.88
N GLN A 85 13.31 4.66 3.61
CA GLN A 85 12.14 3.86 3.23
C GLN A 85 10.86 4.69 3.24
N GLU A 86 10.66 5.52 4.27
CA GLU A 86 9.48 6.37 4.38
C GLU A 86 9.44 7.41 3.26
N GLY A 87 10.57 8.03 2.91
CA GLY A 87 10.70 8.92 1.76
C GLY A 87 10.35 8.22 0.44
N LYS A 88 10.93 7.04 0.17
CA LYS A 88 10.60 6.26 -1.05
C LYS A 88 9.11 5.96 -1.15
N VAL A 89 8.48 5.49 -0.06
CA VAL A 89 7.05 5.16 -0.06
C VAL A 89 6.20 6.41 -0.21
N PHE A 90 6.64 7.55 0.35
CA PHE A 90 5.98 8.84 0.19
C PHE A 90 5.95 9.26 -1.28
N ASP A 91 7.09 9.27 -1.97
CA ASP A 91 7.21 9.63 -3.39
C ASP A 91 6.35 8.72 -4.29
N ILE A 92 6.35 7.41 -4.01
CA ILE A 92 5.50 6.44 -4.70
C ILE A 92 4.03 6.77 -4.49
N CYS A 93 3.63 7.10 -3.25
CA CYS A 93 2.25 7.41 -2.93
C CYS A 93 1.80 8.74 -3.55
N LEU A 94 2.68 9.74 -3.62
CA LEU A 94 2.43 11.02 -4.29
C LEU A 94 2.15 10.75 -5.78
N THR A 95 3.06 10.03 -6.45
CA THR A 95 2.91 9.64 -7.85
C THR A 95 1.61 8.88 -8.12
N LEU A 96 1.19 8.00 -7.20
CA LEU A 96 -0.07 7.26 -7.34
C LEU A 96 -1.30 8.15 -7.17
N TRP A 97 -1.23 9.10 -6.24
CA TRP A 97 -2.32 10.03 -5.97
C TRP A 97 -2.52 11.00 -7.15
N GLU A 98 -1.42 11.50 -7.74
CA GLU A 98 -1.38 12.41 -8.89
C GLU A 98 -1.94 11.84 -10.20
N GLN A 99 -2.26 10.54 -10.24
CA GLN A 99 -2.78 9.88 -11.45
C GLN A 99 -4.28 9.61 -11.31
N PRO A 100 -5.18 10.53 -11.73
CA PRO A 100 -6.63 10.31 -11.75
C PRO A 100 -7.09 9.02 -12.46
N GLY A 101 -6.32 8.52 -13.42
CA GLY A 101 -6.60 7.28 -14.15
C GLY A 101 -6.36 5.99 -13.33
N LYS A 102 -5.71 6.06 -12.17
CA LYS A 102 -5.50 4.92 -11.28
C LYS A 102 -6.79 4.54 -10.57
N ALA A 103 -6.93 3.25 -10.24
CA ALA A 103 -8.12 2.77 -9.54
C ALA A 103 -8.32 3.53 -8.21
N PRO A 104 -9.54 3.97 -7.88
CA PRO A 104 -9.79 4.75 -6.65
C PRO A 104 -9.29 4.08 -5.37
N ALA A 105 -9.28 2.73 -5.32
CA ALA A 105 -8.82 1.98 -4.16
C ALA A 105 -7.30 2.05 -3.91
N ILE A 106 -6.47 2.12 -4.96
CA ILE A 106 -5.01 2.31 -4.78
C ILE A 106 -4.72 3.76 -4.41
N ARG A 107 -5.38 4.72 -5.06
CA ARG A 107 -5.28 6.16 -4.74
C ARG A 107 -5.67 6.43 -3.28
N HIS A 108 -6.74 5.81 -2.80
CA HIS A 108 -7.14 5.88 -1.39
C HIS A 108 -6.06 5.35 -0.43
N SER A 109 -5.47 4.20 -0.77
CA SER A 109 -4.43 3.59 0.06
C SER A 109 -3.18 4.47 0.12
N ALA A 110 -2.79 5.06 -1.01
CA ALA A 110 -1.71 6.04 -1.11
C ALA A 110 -2.00 7.29 -0.27
N PHE A 111 -3.21 7.86 -0.40
CA PHE A 111 -3.60 9.05 0.35
C PHE A 111 -3.58 8.84 1.87
N ILE A 112 -4.00 7.67 2.36
CA ILE A 112 -3.90 7.34 3.79
C ILE A 112 -2.44 7.36 4.26
N PHE A 113 -1.52 6.85 3.45
CA PHE A 113 -0.09 6.88 3.77
C PHE A 113 0.46 8.31 3.78
N LEU A 114 0.17 9.10 2.73
CA LEU A 114 0.56 10.52 2.67
C LEU A 114 0.07 11.30 3.89
N ALA A 115 -1.21 11.15 4.25
CA ALA A 115 -1.79 11.79 5.42
C ALA A 115 -1.13 11.35 6.74
N ARG A 116 -0.60 10.12 6.82
CA ARG A 116 0.17 9.66 7.99
C ARG A 116 1.52 10.36 8.07
N VAL A 117 2.23 10.45 6.94
CA VAL A 117 3.55 11.07 6.87
C VAL A 117 3.46 12.56 7.13
N ILE A 118 2.49 13.27 6.55
CA ILE A 118 2.28 14.71 6.77
C ILE A 118 1.97 15.02 8.23
N LYS A 119 1.24 14.15 8.94
CA LYS A 119 1.02 14.32 10.38
C LYS A 119 2.31 14.22 11.20
N LYS A 120 3.29 13.46 10.71
CA LYS A 120 4.61 13.32 11.32
C LYS A 120 5.54 14.47 10.92
N TYR A 121 5.41 14.95 9.68
CA TYR A 121 6.22 16.00 9.04
C TYR A 121 5.31 17.03 8.35
N PRO A 122 4.76 18.01 9.09
CA PRO A 122 3.79 18.98 8.56
C PRO A 122 4.31 19.82 7.39
N GLU A 123 5.61 20.02 7.28
CA GLU A 123 6.28 20.74 6.19
C GLU A 123 6.04 20.11 4.81
N LEU A 124 5.79 18.79 4.76
CA LEU A 124 5.47 18.06 3.54
C LEU A 124 4.05 18.33 3.04
N TRP A 125 3.22 19.07 3.79
CA TRP A 125 1.93 19.55 3.31
C TRP A 125 2.05 20.31 1.98
N ASN A 126 3.13 21.09 1.81
CA ASN A 126 3.37 21.86 0.60
C ASN A 126 3.50 21.00 -0.67
N GLU A 127 3.82 19.71 -0.53
CA GLU A 127 3.87 18.76 -1.65
C GLU A 127 2.51 18.16 -1.97
N LEU A 128 1.64 17.98 -0.97
CA LEU A 128 0.31 17.39 -1.16
C LEU A 128 -0.76 18.43 -1.50
N GLU A 129 -0.70 19.63 -0.92
CA GLU A 129 -1.72 20.67 -1.10
C GLU A 129 -2.10 20.93 -2.56
N PRO A 130 -1.15 21.10 -3.51
CA PRO A 130 -1.46 21.43 -4.90
C PRO A 130 -2.25 20.36 -5.64
N ILE A 131 -2.28 19.14 -5.10
CA ILE A 131 -2.91 17.97 -5.73
C ILE A 131 -4.12 17.48 -4.93
N THR A 132 -4.75 18.35 -4.13
CA THR A 132 -5.94 18.03 -3.32
C THR A 132 -7.23 18.70 -3.79
N ASP A 133 -7.17 19.37 -4.94
CA ASP A 133 -8.31 20.04 -5.58
C ASP A 133 -9.27 19.06 -6.27
N ASP A 134 -10.42 19.57 -6.71
CA ASP A 134 -11.54 18.79 -7.26
C ASP A 134 -11.13 17.88 -8.43
N GLU A 135 -10.18 18.29 -9.28
CA GLU A 135 -9.66 17.48 -10.38
C GLU A 135 -9.18 16.09 -9.92
N TYR A 136 -8.51 16.03 -8.77
CA TYR A 136 -8.00 14.79 -8.21
C TYR A 136 -9.08 14.00 -7.47
N LEU A 137 -10.07 14.68 -6.90
CA LEU A 137 -11.17 14.07 -6.14
C LEU A 137 -12.29 13.53 -7.05
N GLU A 138 -12.44 14.09 -8.25
CA GLU A 138 -13.54 13.78 -9.16
C GLU A 138 -13.57 12.34 -9.65
N SER A 139 -12.39 11.79 -9.92
CA SER A 139 -12.19 10.41 -10.36
C SER A 139 -12.39 9.35 -9.27
N LEU A 140 -12.62 9.75 -8.02
CA LEU A 140 -12.83 8.83 -6.90
C LEU A 140 -14.29 8.37 -6.81
N THR A 141 -14.50 7.13 -6.37
CA THR A 141 -15.83 6.68 -5.97
C THR A 141 -16.36 7.51 -4.79
N PRO A 142 -17.67 7.68 -4.62
CA PRO A 142 -18.24 8.49 -3.52
C PRO A 142 -17.72 8.11 -2.13
N GLY A 143 -17.58 6.81 -1.85
CA GLY A 143 -17.07 6.33 -0.56
C GLY A 143 -15.60 6.66 -0.33
N VAL A 144 -14.77 6.56 -1.37
CA VAL A 144 -13.35 6.94 -1.29
C VAL A 144 -13.21 8.45 -1.15
N ARG A 145 -13.97 9.23 -1.93
CA ARG A 145 -13.95 10.69 -1.86
C ARG A 145 -14.26 11.17 -0.45
N HIS A 146 -15.37 10.71 0.12
CA HIS A 146 -15.78 11.06 1.48
C HIS A 146 -14.69 10.74 2.52
N SER A 147 -14.02 9.59 2.37
CA SER A 147 -12.91 9.23 3.26
C SER A 147 -11.71 10.16 3.13
N VAL A 148 -11.37 10.59 1.90
CA VAL A 148 -10.25 11.51 1.64
C VAL A 148 -10.57 12.91 2.16
N GLU A 149 -11.76 13.45 1.88
CA GLU A 149 -12.19 14.76 2.36
C GLU A 149 -12.12 14.84 3.90
N LYS A 150 -12.55 13.78 4.60
CA LYS A 150 -12.44 13.69 6.06
C LYS A 150 -10.99 13.67 6.55
N LEU A 151 -10.06 13.12 5.78
CA LEU A 151 -8.63 13.17 6.12
C LEU A 151 -8.05 14.56 5.86
N LEU A 152 -8.38 15.18 4.72
CA LEU A 152 -7.97 16.53 4.37
C LEU A 152 -8.40 17.57 5.42
N ALA A 153 -9.65 17.50 5.86
CA ALA A 153 -10.15 18.38 6.91
C ALA A 153 -9.29 18.34 8.17
N LYS A 154 -8.79 17.15 8.55
CA LYS A 154 -7.93 16.96 9.73
C LYS A 154 -6.47 17.36 9.52
N LEU A 155 -6.02 17.55 8.27
CA LEU A 155 -4.66 18.00 7.96
C LEU A 155 -4.57 19.53 7.90
N LYS A 156 -5.70 20.21 7.67
CA LYS A 156 -5.83 21.68 7.62
C LYS A 156 -6.10 22.32 8.98
N GLU A 157 -6.34 21.51 10.02
CA GLU A 157 -6.48 21.93 11.43
C GLU A 157 -5.11 22.08 12.09
#